data_AF-A0A5P2DK00-F1
#
_entry.id   AF-A0A5P2DK00-F1
#
_cell.length_a   1.000
_cell.length_b   1.000
_cell.length_c   1.000
_cell.angle_alpha   90.00
_cell.angle_beta   90.00
_cell.angle_gamma   90.00
#
_symmetry.space_group_name_H-M   'P 1'
#
loop_
_entity.id
_entity.type
_entity.pdbx_description
1 polymer ?
#
loop_
_entity_poly.entity_id
_entity_poly.type
_entity_poly.pdbx_seq_one_letter_code
_entity_poly.pdbx_strand_id
1 'polypeptide(L)'
;MPRNLDLRHVISPAVRDLIELANLDGFDRTREQVTRLRGCTRPVNLVGHTHTRNAATGETIRSYSTTDEPTGRLLTTCGNRRASRCPACSRTYAADTFHLVRAGLCGGKDVPETVRTHPRVFLTLTAPSFGPVHNRPTNKDGKPRACRCGDHHPEGAPELGTPLAPKTYNYTGAVLWNAHAGALWARFTLNLRRALAAHFGITQKDMKQVLRVSFAKVAEYQKRGLVHFHAVVRIDGSDGHTSAPPAWATVDDLTHAIHTAVPRTALTVSSDTVGDHEIRWGSMLDVREITALGDGELTDAAVAGYVAKYATKSAEDSGTVDRSLVCRTCSGRGTVGGRVKDLCPDCEGTRQAEPLRELPVHRHVRQMIRTAWDLGGLPEFADLKLCKWAHMLGFRGHFSTKSRAYSTTLGALRDVRRAWRLAQADAARARAGHPAPGPHTVLVTESSWAYLASGYRPGEELLAAQTRHDINQIRADKERAKTEGEVWQ
;
A
#
# COMPACT_ATOMS: atom_id res chain seq x y z
N MET A 1 16.10 19.70 37.96
CA MET A 1 15.63 20.96 37.32
C MET A 1 16.42 21.12 36.03
N PRO A 2 15.77 21.24 34.87
CA PRO A 2 16.49 21.46 33.62
C PRO A 2 17.34 22.73 33.78
N ARG A 3 18.65 22.63 33.54
CA ARG A 3 19.52 23.81 33.52
C ARG A 3 18.98 24.74 32.43
N ASN A 4 18.67 25.97 32.80
CA ASN A 4 18.23 26.96 31.84
C ASN A 4 19.46 27.38 31.03
N LEU A 5 19.61 26.79 29.84
CA LEU A 5 20.74 27.06 28.97
C LEU A 5 20.44 28.27 28.08
N ASP A 6 21.32 29.27 28.09
CA ASP A 6 21.25 30.35 27.11
C ASP A 6 21.82 29.88 25.76
N LEU A 7 20.94 29.39 24.89
CA LEU A 7 21.30 28.88 23.56
C LEU A 7 21.02 29.88 22.43
N ARG A 8 20.84 31.17 22.74
CA ARG A 8 20.54 32.20 21.73
C ARG A 8 21.62 32.30 20.65
N HIS A 9 22.87 31.97 20.99
CA HIS A 9 24.01 31.93 20.08
C HIS A 9 24.03 30.70 19.14
N VAL A 10 23.25 29.65 19.45
CA VAL A 10 23.12 28.48 18.57
C VAL A 10 22.12 28.81 17.46
N ILE A 11 22.62 29.10 16.27
CA ILE A 11 21.80 29.58 15.13
C ILE A 11 20.80 28.51 14.66
N SER A 12 21.23 27.25 14.59
CA SER A 12 20.37 26.15 14.09
C SER A 12 19.29 25.78 15.11
N PRO A 13 18.00 25.92 14.79
CA PRO A 13 16.91 25.50 15.69
C PRO A 13 16.96 24.00 16.00
N ALA A 14 17.42 23.18 15.05
CA ALA A 14 17.56 21.74 15.26
C ALA A 14 18.67 21.39 16.25
N VAL A 15 19.82 22.06 16.16
CA VAL A 15 20.93 21.84 17.11
C VAL A 15 20.57 22.37 18.49
N ARG A 16 19.90 23.53 18.56
CA ARG A 16 19.38 24.07 19.82
C ARG A 16 18.43 23.09 20.50
N ASP A 17 17.42 22.61 19.78
CA ASP A 17 16.46 21.62 20.29
C ASP A 17 17.15 20.31 20.71
N LEU A 18 18.18 19.86 19.98
CA LEU A 18 18.96 18.68 20.37
C LEU A 18 19.73 18.90 21.67
N ILE A 19 20.34 20.08 21.87
CA ILE A 19 21.04 20.43 23.12
C ILE A 19 20.04 20.46 24.29
N GLU A 20 18.84 21.02 24.08
CA GLU A 20 17.78 20.99 25.09
C GLU A 20 17.38 19.55 25.43
N LEU A 21 17.16 18.69 24.42
CA LEU A 21 16.87 17.28 24.62
C LEU A 21 17.98 16.55 25.37
N ALA A 22 19.24 16.82 25.04
CA ALA A 22 20.43 16.24 25.68
C ALA A 22 20.58 16.64 27.16
N ASN A 23 19.96 17.75 27.56
CA ASN A 23 19.93 18.21 28.96
C ASN A 23 18.68 17.76 29.73
N LEU A 24 17.81 16.95 29.12
CA LEU A 24 16.76 16.26 29.86
C LEU A 24 17.36 15.09 30.65
N ASP A 25 16.91 14.93 31.89
CA ASP A 25 17.29 13.80 32.76
C ASP A 25 17.01 12.42 32.11
N GLY A 26 16.10 12.36 31.12
CA GLY A 26 15.75 11.17 30.35
C GLY A 26 16.18 11.19 28.87
N PHE A 27 17.31 11.82 28.51
CA PHE A 27 17.75 11.87 27.11
C PHE A 27 17.91 10.47 26.47
N ASP A 28 18.46 9.49 27.20
CA ASP A 28 18.60 8.12 26.70
C ASP A 28 17.26 7.49 26.31
N ARG A 29 16.22 7.77 27.10
CA ARG A 29 14.86 7.34 26.79
C ARG A 29 14.32 8.02 25.52
N THR A 30 14.61 9.30 25.33
CA THR A 30 14.26 10.02 24.09
C THR A 30 14.95 9.38 22.87
N ARG A 31 16.26 9.12 22.97
CA ARG A 31 17.04 8.43 21.93
C ARG A 31 16.46 7.04 21.65
N GLU A 32 16.12 6.28 22.69
CA GLU A 32 15.51 4.96 22.55
C GLU A 32 14.17 5.03 21.80
N GLN A 33 13.29 5.97 22.14
CA GLN A 33 12.02 6.17 21.43
C GLN A 33 12.26 6.40 19.93
N VAL A 34 13.21 7.26 19.57
CA VAL A 34 13.55 7.54 18.16
C VAL A 34 14.11 6.30 17.46
N THR A 35 15.09 5.62 18.06
CA THR A 35 15.73 4.43 17.48
C THR A 35 14.74 3.27 17.27
N ARG A 36 13.78 3.09 18.20
CA ARG A 36 12.73 2.06 18.10
C ARG A 36 11.82 2.21 16.88
N LEU A 37 11.74 3.40 16.30
CA LEU A 37 10.99 3.66 15.07
C LEU A 37 11.70 3.17 13.80
N ARG A 38 12.95 2.68 13.93
CA ARG A 38 13.74 2.06 12.85
C ARG A 38 13.84 2.92 11.59
N GLY A 39 14.02 4.23 11.78
CA GLY A 39 14.18 5.19 10.70
C GLY A 39 12.87 5.60 10.00
N CYS A 40 11.73 5.52 10.70
CA CYS A 40 10.50 6.16 10.25
C CYS A 40 10.73 7.63 9.88
N THR A 41 10.14 8.12 8.79
CA THR A 41 10.38 9.49 8.31
C THR A 41 9.51 10.53 9.03
N ARG A 42 8.27 10.18 9.39
CA ARG A 42 7.33 11.14 10.00
C ARG A 42 6.43 10.46 11.03
N PRO A 43 6.92 10.10 12.22
CA PRO A 43 6.18 9.31 13.20
C PRO A 43 4.89 10.00 13.68
N VAL A 44 3.98 9.22 14.24
CA VAL A 44 2.79 9.72 14.92
C VAL A 44 3.11 9.92 16.40
N ASN A 45 2.61 11.02 16.95
CA ASN A 45 2.80 11.42 18.34
C ASN A 45 1.51 11.17 19.08
N LEU A 46 1.60 10.43 20.19
CA LEU A 46 0.47 10.11 21.04
C LEU A 46 0.71 10.66 22.45
N VAL A 47 -0.35 11.12 23.09
CA VAL A 47 -0.37 11.42 24.52
C VAL A 47 -1.43 10.55 25.17
N GLY A 48 -1.19 10.10 26.39
CA GLY A 48 -2.11 9.19 27.06
C GLY A 48 -1.43 8.22 28.00
N HIS A 49 -2.16 7.17 28.35
CA HIS A 49 -1.71 6.17 29.30
C HIS A 49 -2.34 4.80 29.03
N THR A 50 -1.70 3.77 29.58
CA THR A 50 -2.21 2.42 29.70
C THR A 50 -1.95 1.93 31.11
N HIS A 51 -2.98 1.38 31.76
CA HIS A 51 -2.90 0.78 33.08
C HIS A 51 -3.47 -0.64 33.02
N THR A 52 -2.65 -1.63 33.36
CA THR A 52 -3.04 -3.04 33.42
C THR A 52 -2.99 -3.50 34.86
N ARG A 53 -4.13 -3.95 35.38
CA ARG A 53 -4.29 -4.45 36.75
C ARG A 53 -4.76 -5.91 36.77
N ASN A 54 -4.38 -6.64 37.80
CA ASN A 54 -4.97 -7.93 38.12
C ASN A 54 -6.42 -7.72 38.55
N ALA A 55 -7.36 -8.41 37.91
CA ALA A 55 -8.79 -8.23 38.17
C ALA A 55 -9.19 -8.68 39.58
N ALA A 56 -8.55 -9.73 40.10
CA ALA A 56 -8.90 -10.32 41.38
C ALA A 56 -8.28 -9.56 42.56
N THR A 57 -7.03 -9.09 42.42
CA THR A 57 -6.30 -8.43 43.52
C THR A 57 -6.29 -6.91 43.41
N GLY A 58 -6.61 -6.35 42.24
CA GLY A 58 -6.43 -4.92 41.95
C GLY A 58 -4.96 -4.50 41.75
N GLU A 59 -4.01 -5.42 41.90
CA GLU A 59 -2.58 -5.15 41.79
C GLU A 59 -2.23 -4.59 40.40
N THR A 60 -1.46 -3.51 40.36
CA THR A 60 -0.97 -2.95 39.09
C THR A 60 0.13 -3.83 38.52
N ILE A 61 -0.17 -4.49 37.41
CA ILE A 61 0.77 -5.36 36.71
C ILE A 61 1.67 -4.56 35.76
N ARG A 62 1.11 -3.58 35.04
CA ARG A 62 1.87 -2.67 34.18
C ARG A 62 1.19 -1.31 34.18
N SER A 63 1.97 -0.23 34.27
CA SER A 63 1.48 1.13 34.06
C SER A 63 2.41 1.82 33.08
N TYR A 64 1.84 2.64 32.20
CA TYR A 64 2.57 3.49 31.28
C TYR A 64 1.80 4.80 31.13
N SER A 65 2.45 5.94 31.32
CA SER A 65 1.88 7.25 31.02
C SER A 65 2.89 8.09 30.23
N THR A 66 2.41 8.85 29.25
CA THR A 66 3.27 9.78 28.52
C THR A 66 3.72 10.96 29.38
N THR A 67 3.09 11.19 30.54
CA THR A 67 3.58 12.15 31.56
C THR A 67 4.95 11.78 32.10
N ASP A 68 5.29 10.49 32.06
CA ASP A 68 6.55 9.95 32.56
C ASP A 68 7.63 9.92 31.45
N GLU A 69 7.24 10.25 30.20
CA GLU A 69 8.18 10.36 29.10
C GLU A 69 8.86 11.73 29.09
N PRO A 70 10.17 11.82 28.76
CA PRO A 70 10.93 13.06 28.81
C PRO A 70 10.35 14.19 27.95
N THR A 71 9.66 13.83 26.86
CA THR A 71 9.02 14.78 25.94
C THR A 71 7.50 14.86 26.10
N GLY A 72 6.94 14.23 27.13
CA GLY A 72 5.49 14.25 27.41
C GLY A 72 4.64 13.43 26.42
N ARG A 73 5.27 12.67 25.52
CA ARG A 73 4.62 11.97 24.40
C ARG A 73 5.29 10.64 24.07
N LEU A 74 4.51 9.78 23.42
CA LEU A 74 4.97 8.53 22.82
C LEU A 74 5.08 8.70 21.30
N LEU A 75 6.22 8.31 20.74
CA LEU A 75 6.38 8.20 19.29
C LEU A 75 6.03 6.78 18.80
N THR A 76 5.23 6.71 17.73
CA THR A 76 4.94 5.46 17.01
C THR A 76 5.14 5.60 15.51
N THR A 77 5.41 4.50 14.82
CA THR A 77 5.70 4.49 13.38
C THR A 77 4.50 4.99 12.57
N CYS A 78 4.75 5.71 11.48
CA CYS A 78 3.69 6.30 10.64
C CYS A 78 2.84 5.28 9.85
N GLY A 79 3.33 4.04 9.69
CA GLY A 79 2.63 2.99 8.95
C GLY A 79 2.43 3.29 7.45
N ASN A 80 3.08 4.31 6.89
CA ASN A 80 2.91 4.70 5.49
C ASN A 80 3.54 3.64 4.58
N ARG A 81 2.75 3.08 3.67
CA ARG A 81 3.18 2.02 2.74
C ARG A 81 4.06 2.52 1.58
N ARG A 82 4.09 3.82 1.31
CA ARG A 82 4.77 4.40 0.15
C ARG A 82 6.25 4.62 0.44
N ALA A 83 7.12 4.06 -0.40
CA ALA A 83 8.56 4.18 -0.23
C ALA A 83 9.05 5.63 -0.36
N SER A 84 8.44 6.41 -1.25
CA SER A 84 8.65 7.86 -1.42
C SER A 84 8.42 8.67 -0.13
N ARG A 85 7.49 8.22 0.73
CA ARG A 85 7.08 8.93 1.95
C ARG A 85 7.78 8.45 3.20
N CYS A 86 7.96 7.13 3.32
CA CYS A 86 8.63 6.53 4.46
C CYS A 86 9.24 5.19 4.05
N PRO A 87 10.52 5.18 3.62
CA PRO A 87 11.21 3.96 3.22
C PRO A 87 11.21 2.88 4.32
N ALA A 88 11.28 3.27 5.60
CA ALA A 88 11.28 2.32 6.71
C ALA A 88 9.94 1.59 6.88
N CYS A 89 8.84 2.33 6.97
CA CYS A 89 7.52 1.73 7.13
C CYS A 89 7.07 0.97 5.88
N SER A 90 7.39 1.47 4.68
CA SER A 90 7.05 0.80 3.43
C SER A 90 7.72 -0.58 3.33
N ARG A 91 8.98 -0.73 3.78
CA ARG A 91 9.66 -2.03 3.80
C ARG A 91 8.98 -3.04 4.71
N THR A 92 8.56 -2.64 5.90
CA THR A 92 7.79 -3.52 6.80
C THR A 92 6.47 -3.93 6.14
N TYR A 93 5.78 -2.99 5.49
CA TYR A 93 4.56 -3.29 4.74
C TYR A 93 4.81 -4.25 3.56
N ALA A 94 5.91 -4.08 2.81
CA ALA A 94 6.31 -4.99 1.75
C ALA A 94 6.55 -6.41 2.28
N ALA A 95 7.30 -6.52 3.38
CA ALA A 95 7.60 -7.80 4.02
C ALA A 95 6.32 -8.50 4.53
N ASP A 96 5.40 -7.73 5.13
CA ASP A 96 4.10 -8.26 5.53
C ASP A 96 3.31 -8.76 4.32
N THR A 97 3.28 -8.00 3.22
CA THR A 97 2.60 -8.39 1.99
C THR A 97 3.23 -9.63 1.36
N PHE A 98 4.56 -9.73 1.38
CA PHE A 98 5.29 -10.92 0.95
C PHE A 98 4.83 -12.15 1.74
N HIS A 99 4.80 -12.07 3.07
CA HIS A 99 4.36 -13.19 3.91
C HIS A 99 2.88 -13.54 3.70
N LEU A 100 2.01 -12.55 3.47
CA LEU A 100 0.61 -12.81 3.12
C LEU A 100 0.47 -13.62 1.83
N VAL A 101 1.19 -13.22 0.78
CA VAL A 101 1.08 -13.85 -0.54
C VAL A 101 1.74 -15.22 -0.52
N ARG A 102 2.96 -15.31 0.03
CA ARG A 102 3.73 -16.55 0.16
C ARG A 102 2.97 -17.60 0.97
N ALA A 103 2.38 -17.23 2.11
CA ALA A 103 1.61 -18.19 2.92
C ALA A 103 0.43 -18.78 2.12
N GLY A 104 -0.21 -17.99 1.27
CA GLY A 104 -1.28 -18.49 0.38
C GLY A 104 -0.77 -19.30 -0.82
N LEU A 105 0.53 -19.28 -1.14
CA LEU A 105 1.09 -20.04 -2.26
C LEU A 105 1.69 -21.37 -1.78
N CYS A 106 2.50 -21.34 -0.73
CA CYS A 106 3.28 -22.49 -0.29
C CYS A 106 2.82 -23.10 1.04
N GLY A 107 1.93 -22.42 1.76
CA GLY A 107 1.64 -22.65 3.17
C GLY A 107 2.59 -21.92 4.13
N GLY A 108 2.45 -22.24 5.42
CA GLY A 108 3.20 -21.66 6.52
C GLY A 108 2.40 -20.62 7.32
N LYS A 109 2.95 -20.23 8.48
CA LYS A 109 2.20 -19.50 9.52
C LYS A 109 1.01 -20.33 9.99
N ASP A 110 -0.21 -19.89 9.71
CA ASP A 110 -1.49 -20.53 9.99
C ASP A 110 -2.14 -21.13 8.72
N VAL A 111 -1.41 -21.20 7.61
CA VAL A 111 -1.89 -21.78 6.34
C VAL A 111 -1.29 -23.18 6.13
N PRO A 112 -2.10 -24.23 5.86
CA PRO A 112 -1.60 -25.57 5.56
C PRO A 112 -0.69 -25.60 4.32
N GLU A 113 0.33 -26.46 4.34
CA GLU A 113 1.24 -26.62 3.19
C GLU A 113 0.55 -27.21 1.97
N THR A 114 -0.57 -27.92 2.16
CA THR A 114 -1.41 -28.47 1.09
C THR A 114 -1.95 -27.40 0.14
N VAL A 115 -2.00 -26.12 0.53
CA VAL A 115 -2.43 -25.04 -0.38
C VAL A 115 -1.57 -24.96 -1.66
N ARG A 116 -0.33 -25.48 -1.63
CA ARG A 116 0.54 -25.54 -2.81
C ARG A 116 0.03 -26.45 -3.91
N THR A 117 -0.91 -27.36 -3.63
CA THR A 117 -1.48 -28.27 -4.65
C THR A 117 -2.74 -27.70 -5.28
N HIS A 118 -3.25 -26.57 -4.78
CA HIS A 118 -4.48 -25.98 -5.28
C HIS A 118 -4.27 -25.34 -6.66
N PRO A 119 -5.20 -25.54 -7.63
CA PRO A 119 -5.12 -24.95 -8.96
C PRO A 119 -5.03 -23.43 -8.89
N ARG A 120 -4.01 -22.84 -9.52
CA ARG A 120 -3.76 -21.41 -9.46
C ARG A 120 -3.08 -20.86 -10.71
N VAL A 121 -3.40 -19.60 -10.99
CA VAL A 121 -2.79 -18.85 -12.09
C VAL A 121 -2.33 -17.48 -11.62
N PHE A 122 -1.27 -16.99 -12.25
CA PHE A 122 -0.90 -15.59 -12.28
C PHE A 122 -1.62 -14.92 -13.46
N LEU A 123 -2.46 -13.93 -13.13
CA LEU A 123 -3.33 -13.21 -14.03
C LEU A 123 -2.88 -11.76 -14.14
N THR A 124 -2.71 -11.26 -15.36
CA THR A 124 -2.52 -9.83 -15.65
C THR A 124 -3.70 -9.28 -16.44
N LEU A 125 -4.38 -8.27 -15.88
CA LEU A 125 -5.48 -7.54 -16.51
C LEU A 125 -5.10 -6.09 -16.75
N THR A 126 -5.16 -5.65 -18.01
CA THR A 126 -4.68 -4.34 -18.43
C THR A 126 -5.80 -3.36 -18.74
N ALA A 127 -5.45 -2.06 -18.72
CA ALA A 127 -6.31 -1.00 -19.23
C ALA A 127 -6.39 -1.06 -20.77
N PRO A 128 -7.53 -0.65 -21.37
CA PRO A 128 -7.64 -0.50 -22.81
C PRO A 128 -6.73 0.62 -23.33
N SER A 129 -6.71 0.81 -24.65
CA SER A 129 -6.02 1.95 -25.25
C SER A 129 -6.91 3.20 -25.19
N PHE A 130 -6.32 4.35 -24.85
CA PHE A 130 -6.97 5.67 -24.90
C PHE A 130 -6.34 6.58 -25.97
N GLY A 131 -5.50 6.00 -26.82
CA GLY A 131 -4.67 6.70 -27.79
C GLY A 131 -3.24 6.15 -27.80
N PRO A 132 -2.51 6.32 -28.91
CA PRO A 132 -1.14 5.83 -29.02
C PRO A 132 -0.20 6.62 -28.12
N VAL A 133 0.73 5.93 -27.48
CA VAL A 133 1.73 6.50 -26.57
C VAL A 133 3.14 6.13 -27.02
N HIS A 134 4.13 6.92 -26.62
CA HIS A 134 5.53 6.56 -26.76
C HIS A 134 5.82 5.28 -25.96
N ASN A 135 6.52 4.34 -26.60
CA ASN A 135 6.86 3.04 -26.03
C ASN A 135 8.17 2.52 -26.64
N ARG A 136 8.63 1.37 -26.15
CA ARG A 136 9.80 0.63 -26.67
C ARG A 136 9.32 -0.67 -27.30
N PRO A 137 8.77 -0.64 -28.53
CA PRO A 137 8.28 -1.85 -29.17
C PRO A 137 9.46 -2.77 -29.50
N THR A 138 9.23 -4.08 -29.46
CA THR A 138 10.18 -5.09 -29.92
C THR A 138 9.57 -5.89 -31.08
N ASN A 139 10.43 -6.48 -31.91
CA ASN A 139 9.99 -7.47 -32.89
C ASN A 139 9.77 -8.84 -32.21
N LYS A 140 9.37 -9.86 -32.98
CA LYS A 140 9.16 -11.22 -32.47
C LYS A 140 10.44 -11.85 -31.88
N ASP A 141 11.61 -11.45 -32.36
CA ASP A 141 12.92 -11.92 -31.90
C ASP A 141 13.45 -11.11 -30.70
N GLY A 142 12.64 -10.22 -30.11
CA GLY A 142 13.04 -9.37 -29.00
C GLY A 142 13.93 -8.16 -29.38
N LYS A 143 14.23 -7.97 -30.68
CA LYS A 143 15.03 -6.82 -31.13
C LYS A 143 14.22 -5.51 -31.00
N PRO A 144 14.82 -4.44 -30.46
CA PRO A 144 14.17 -3.13 -30.36
C PRO A 144 13.71 -2.63 -31.73
N ARG A 145 12.52 -2.04 -31.78
CA ARG A 145 11.98 -1.31 -32.93
C ARG A 145 11.86 0.16 -32.58
N ALA A 146 11.93 1.00 -33.60
CA ALA A 146 11.61 2.42 -33.47
C ALA A 146 10.19 2.58 -32.93
N CYS A 147 10.02 3.56 -32.05
CA CYS A 147 8.71 4.00 -31.62
C CYS A 147 7.95 4.56 -32.83
N ARG A 148 6.62 4.62 -32.73
CA ARG A 148 5.78 5.20 -33.79
C ARG A 148 6.07 6.69 -34.06
N CYS A 149 6.77 7.39 -33.16
CA CYS A 149 7.27 8.74 -33.44
C CYS A 149 8.48 8.78 -34.39
N GLY A 150 9.13 7.64 -34.65
CA GLY A 150 10.36 7.53 -35.44
C GLY A 150 11.61 7.23 -34.60
N ASP A 151 11.60 7.56 -33.31
CA ASP A 151 12.80 7.49 -32.46
C ASP A 151 12.93 6.17 -31.69
N HIS A 152 14.17 5.84 -31.29
CA HIS A 152 14.47 4.78 -30.33
C HIS A 152 14.64 5.38 -28.94
N HIS A 153 13.66 5.13 -28.06
CA HIS A 153 13.71 5.64 -26.68
C HIS A 153 14.60 4.75 -25.81
N PRO A 154 15.58 5.33 -25.07
CA PRO A 154 16.30 4.59 -24.05
C PRO A 154 15.37 4.20 -22.89
N GLU A 155 15.82 3.27 -22.06
CA GLU A 155 15.12 2.95 -20.82
C GLU A 155 15.07 4.19 -19.91
N GLY A 156 13.87 4.53 -19.43
CA GLY A 156 13.68 5.71 -18.57
C GLY A 156 13.50 7.04 -19.30
N ALA A 157 13.46 7.06 -20.65
CA ALA A 157 13.17 8.28 -21.40
C ALA A 157 11.85 8.93 -20.94
N PRO A 158 11.83 10.25 -20.67
CA PRO A 158 10.67 10.94 -20.09
C PRO A 158 9.42 10.91 -20.97
N GLU A 159 9.58 10.71 -22.28
CA GLU A 159 8.51 10.56 -23.25
C GLU A 159 7.73 9.26 -23.06
N LEU A 160 8.34 8.20 -22.51
CA LEU A 160 7.71 6.89 -22.42
C LEU A 160 6.40 6.91 -21.63
N GLY A 161 5.36 6.35 -22.24
CA GLY A 161 3.99 6.35 -21.72
C GLY A 161 3.21 7.63 -22.02
N THR A 162 3.83 8.67 -22.55
CA THR A 162 3.14 9.91 -22.92
C THR A 162 2.48 9.79 -24.30
N PRO A 163 1.34 10.47 -24.56
CA PRO A 163 0.63 10.35 -25.84
C PRO A 163 1.43 10.91 -27.01
N LEU A 164 1.45 10.20 -28.14
CA LEU A 164 2.02 10.71 -29.40
C LEU A 164 1.27 11.96 -29.90
N ALA A 165 -0.05 11.96 -29.70
CA ALA A 165 -0.92 13.08 -30.04
C ALA A 165 -1.73 13.49 -28.80
N PRO A 166 -1.19 14.35 -27.91
CA PRO A 166 -1.87 14.73 -26.68
C PRO A 166 -3.26 15.35 -26.89
N LYS A 167 -3.50 16.04 -28.02
CA LYS A 167 -4.79 16.68 -28.30
C LYS A 167 -5.93 15.68 -28.56
N THR A 168 -5.62 14.49 -29.06
CA THR A 168 -6.62 13.46 -29.41
C THR A 168 -6.63 12.28 -28.43
N TYR A 169 -5.78 12.31 -27.40
CA TYR A 169 -5.77 11.29 -26.36
C TYR A 169 -7.01 11.40 -25.48
N ASN A 170 -7.71 10.28 -25.26
CA ASN A 170 -8.92 10.22 -24.44
C ASN A 170 -8.58 10.25 -22.94
N TYR A 171 -8.25 11.45 -22.44
CA TYR A 171 -7.96 11.68 -21.02
C TYR A 171 -9.16 11.40 -20.11
N THR A 172 -10.39 11.72 -20.56
CA THR A 172 -11.62 11.47 -19.80
C THR A 172 -11.79 9.98 -19.53
N GLY A 173 -11.75 9.17 -20.59
CA GLY A 173 -11.82 7.72 -20.48
C GLY A 173 -10.69 7.14 -19.63
N ALA A 174 -9.47 7.67 -19.74
CA ALA A 174 -8.32 7.24 -18.95
C ALA A 174 -8.50 7.47 -17.43
N VAL A 175 -9.02 8.64 -17.05
CA VAL A 175 -9.31 8.96 -15.64
C VAL A 175 -10.50 8.16 -15.12
N LEU A 176 -11.57 8.04 -15.91
CA LEU A 176 -12.73 7.21 -15.54
C LEU A 176 -12.36 5.74 -15.42
N TRP A 177 -11.47 5.23 -16.28
CA TRP A 177 -10.88 3.89 -16.14
C TRP A 177 -10.24 3.71 -14.77
N ASN A 178 -9.32 4.60 -14.40
CA ASN A 178 -8.65 4.52 -13.10
C ASN A 178 -9.65 4.59 -11.94
N ALA A 179 -10.65 5.47 -12.03
CA ALA A 179 -11.68 5.63 -11.01
C ALA A 179 -12.55 4.37 -10.83
N HIS A 180 -12.85 3.67 -11.92
CA HIS A 180 -13.72 2.50 -11.95
C HIS A 180 -12.99 1.16 -11.94
N ALA A 181 -11.66 1.12 -12.04
CA ALA A 181 -10.87 -0.12 -12.06
C ALA A 181 -11.16 -1.06 -10.87
N GLY A 182 -11.41 -0.49 -9.68
CA GLY A 182 -11.82 -1.26 -8.50
C GLY A 182 -13.20 -1.91 -8.63
N ALA A 183 -14.17 -1.18 -9.19
CA ALA A 183 -15.51 -1.69 -9.45
C ALA A 183 -15.50 -2.73 -10.59
N LEU A 184 -14.67 -2.51 -11.61
CA LEU A 184 -14.49 -3.46 -12.71
C LEU A 184 -13.88 -4.77 -12.22
N TRP A 185 -12.89 -4.71 -11.31
CA TRP A 185 -12.38 -5.90 -10.63
C TRP A 185 -13.48 -6.64 -9.84
N ALA A 186 -14.32 -5.92 -9.10
CA ALA A 186 -15.43 -6.53 -8.37
C ALA A 186 -16.37 -7.28 -9.33
N ARG A 187 -16.76 -6.62 -10.44
CA ARG A 187 -17.58 -7.23 -11.50
C ARG A 187 -16.91 -8.44 -12.14
N PHE A 188 -15.60 -8.37 -12.42
CA PHE A 188 -14.80 -9.48 -12.93
C PHE A 188 -14.90 -10.69 -12.01
N THR A 189 -14.70 -10.52 -10.70
CA THR A 189 -14.77 -11.67 -9.78
C THR A 189 -16.16 -12.30 -9.70
N LEU A 190 -17.23 -11.53 -9.91
CA LEU A 190 -18.59 -12.06 -10.01
C LEU A 190 -18.75 -12.87 -11.30
N ASN A 191 -18.31 -12.31 -12.43
CA ASN A 191 -18.37 -12.98 -13.72
C ASN A 191 -17.50 -14.25 -13.77
N LEU A 192 -16.35 -14.26 -13.12
CA LEU A 192 -15.49 -15.44 -13.00
C LEU A 192 -16.20 -16.58 -12.26
N ARG A 193 -16.87 -16.29 -11.14
CA ARG A 193 -17.65 -17.29 -10.41
C ARG A 193 -18.84 -17.81 -11.21
N ARG A 194 -19.50 -16.93 -11.99
CA ARG A 194 -20.57 -17.32 -12.92
C ARG A 194 -20.07 -18.22 -14.04
N ALA A 195 -18.91 -17.88 -14.62
CA ALA A 195 -18.30 -18.65 -15.69
C ALA A 195 -17.89 -20.05 -15.20
N LEU A 196 -17.26 -20.16 -14.02
CA LEU A 196 -16.95 -21.46 -13.42
C LEU A 196 -18.20 -22.29 -13.13
N ALA A 197 -19.21 -21.71 -12.50
CA ALA A 197 -20.46 -22.42 -12.18
C ALA A 197 -21.14 -22.95 -13.46
N ALA A 198 -21.19 -22.13 -14.52
CA ALA A 198 -21.73 -22.54 -15.81
C ALA A 198 -20.88 -23.65 -16.47
N HIS A 199 -19.55 -23.53 -16.43
CA HIS A 199 -18.61 -24.53 -16.96
C HIS A 199 -18.79 -25.90 -16.28
N PHE A 200 -19.04 -25.92 -14.97
CA PHE A 200 -19.31 -27.14 -14.21
C PHE A 200 -20.78 -27.60 -14.24
N GLY A 201 -21.68 -26.86 -14.90
CA GLY A 201 -23.11 -27.22 -14.96
C GLY A 201 -23.85 -27.12 -13.61
N ILE A 202 -23.37 -26.31 -12.67
CA ILE A 202 -23.96 -26.17 -11.33
C ILE A 202 -24.34 -24.72 -11.03
N THR A 203 -25.17 -24.50 -10.01
CA THR A 203 -25.48 -23.13 -9.58
C THR A 203 -24.30 -22.52 -8.79
N GLN A 204 -24.20 -21.19 -8.75
CA GLN A 204 -23.22 -20.52 -7.88
C GLN A 204 -23.44 -20.83 -6.40
N LYS A 205 -24.67 -21.14 -5.98
CA LYS A 205 -25.01 -21.50 -4.61
C LYS A 205 -24.40 -22.85 -4.26
N ASP A 206 -24.53 -23.83 -5.14
CA ASP A 206 -24.01 -25.18 -4.95
C ASP A 206 -22.48 -25.19 -5.07
N MET A 207 -21.94 -24.47 -6.05
CA MET A 207 -20.48 -24.30 -6.20
C MET A 207 -19.85 -23.79 -4.90
N LYS A 208 -20.47 -22.81 -4.22
CA LYS A 208 -19.94 -22.25 -2.96
C LYS A 208 -19.87 -23.28 -1.82
N GLN A 209 -20.64 -24.36 -1.87
CA GLN A 209 -20.61 -25.44 -0.86
C GLN A 209 -19.40 -26.36 -1.03
N VAL A 210 -18.78 -26.40 -2.21
CA VAL A 210 -17.69 -27.34 -2.53
C VAL A 210 -16.41 -26.65 -2.95
N LEU A 211 -16.50 -25.42 -3.46
CA LEU A 211 -15.40 -24.73 -4.13
C LEU A 211 -15.46 -23.22 -3.88
N ARG A 212 -14.28 -22.62 -3.70
CA ARG A 212 -14.12 -21.17 -3.54
C ARG A 212 -13.05 -20.61 -4.47
N VAL A 213 -13.36 -19.50 -5.13
CA VAL A 213 -12.35 -18.68 -5.83
C VAL A 213 -11.72 -17.71 -4.83
N SER A 214 -10.43 -17.91 -4.58
CA SER A 214 -9.56 -17.06 -3.78
C SER A 214 -8.63 -16.25 -4.65
N PHE A 215 -8.24 -15.05 -4.19
CA PHE A 215 -7.29 -14.24 -4.92
C PHE A 215 -6.45 -13.35 -4.00
N ALA A 216 -5.25 -13.02 -4.44
CA ALA A 216 -4.48 -11.87 -3.96
C ALA A 216 -4.11 -11.03 -5.19
N LYS A 217 -4.37 -9.73 -5.15
CA LYS A 217 -4.14 -8.84 -6.28
C LYS A 217 -3.39 -7.58 -5.87
N VAL A 218 -2.63 -7.05 -6.81
CA VAL A 218 -1.97 -5.74 -6.72
C VAL A 218 -2.31 -4.88 -7.92
N ALA A 219 -2.48 -3.58 -7.67
CA ALA A 219 -2.61 -2.57 -8.71
C ALA A 219 -1.23 -1.98 -8.98
N GLU A 220 -0.88 -1.84 -10.25
CA GLU A 220 0.34 -1.15 -10.66
C GLU A 220 0.03 -0.10 -11.72
N TYR A 221 0.75 1.03 -11.66
CA TYR A 221 0.73 2.04 -12.72
C TYR A 221 1.67 1.68 -13.85
N GLN A 222 1.13 1.68 -15.07
CA GLN A 222 1.95 1.75 -16.27
C GLN A 222 2.52 3.17 -16.41
N LYS A 223 3.60 3.34 -17.19
CA LYS A 223 4.19 4.67 -17.49
C LYS A 223 3.19 5.67 -18.07
N ARG A 224 2.13 5.18 -18.72
CA ARG A 224 1.00 5.98 -19.24
C ARG A 224 -0.05 6.39 -18.19
N GLY A 225 0.24 6.28 -16.89
CA GLY A 225 -0.64 6.71 -15.81
C GLY A 225 -1.88 5.84 -15.58
N LEU A 226 -1.98 4.67 -16.22
CA LEU A 226 -3.12 3.77 -16.10
C LEU A 226 -2.82 2.60 -15.18
N VAL A 227 -3.78 2.28 -14.31
CA VAL A 227 -3.67 1.11 -13.45
C VAL A 227 -3.96 -0.17 -14.24
N HIS A 228 -3.17 -1.20 -13.95
CA HIS A 228 -3.42 -2.60 -14.33
C HIS A 228 -3.32 -3.48 -13.09
N PHE A 229 -3.89 -4.68 -13.15
CA PHE A 229 -3.86 -5.60 -12.03
C PHE A 229 -3.01 -6.83 -12.35
N HIS A 230 -2.18 -7.19 -11.39
CA HIS A 230 -1.63 -8.54 -11.28
C HIS A 230 -2.35 -9.27 -10.17
N ALA A 231 -2.70 -10.52 -10.37
CA ALA A 231 -3.39 -11.32 -9.37
C ALA A 231 -2.93 -12.77 -9.38
N VAL A 232 -2.75 -13.34 -8.20
CA VAL A 232 -2.83 -14.79 -8.03
C VAL A 232 -4.29 -15.12 -7.83
N VAL A 233 -4.85 -15.97 -8.70
CA VAL A 233 -6.22 -16.48 -8.59
C VAL A 233 -6.13 -17.98 -8.39
N ARG A 234 -6.86 -18.51 -7.41
CA ARG A 234 -6.76 -19.90 -6.96
C ARG A 234 -8.14 -20.50 -6.71
N ILE A 235 -8.28 -21.79 -7.03
CA ILE A 235 -9.41 -22.62 -6.65
C ILE A 235 -9.08 -23.29 -5.32
N ASP A 236 -9.92 -23.07 -4.32
CA ASP A 236 -9.87 -23.69 -3.00
C ASP A 236 -11.12 -24.55 -2.76
N GLY A 237 -11.10 -25.38 -1.71
CA GLY A 237 -12.33 -25.94 -1.14
C GLY A 237 -13.23 -24.88 -0.49
N SER A 238 -14.37 -25.31 0.07
CA SER A 238 -15.39 -24.44 0.68
C SER A 238 -14.85 -23.50 1.77
N ASP A 239 -13.91 -23.99 2.59
CA ASP A 239 -13.30 -23.23 3.68
C ASP A 239 -12.09 -22.38 3.24
N GLY A 240 -11.79 -22.39 1.94
CA GLY A 240 -10.68 -21.63 1.36
C GLY A 240 -9.33 -22.34 1.55
N HIS A 241 -8.29 -21.58 1.88
CA HIS A 241 -6.92 -22.09 1.99
C HIS A 241 -6.69 -23.26 2.95
N THR A 242 -7.64 -23.59 3.83
CA THR A 242 -7.55 -24.72 4.76
C THR A 242 -8.16 -26.01 4.25
N SER A 243 -8.91 -25.97 3.14
CA SER A 243 -9.62 -27.12 2.57
C SER A 243 -9.19 -27.34 1.12
N ALA A 244 -8.88 -28.59 0.77
CA ALA A 244 -8.53 -28.96 -0.59
C ALA A 244 -9.70 -28.70 -1.56
N PRO A 245 -9.43 -28.23 -2.79
CA PRO A 245 -10.44 -28.12 -3.82
C PRO A 245 -10.91 -29.51 -4.28
N PRO A 246 -12.10 -29.62 -4.87
CA PRO A 246 -12.54 -30.86 -5.50
C PRO A 246 -11.54 -31.33 -6.57
N ALA A 247 -11.25 -32.62 -6.62
CA ALA A 247 -10.22 -33.18 -7.53
C ALA A 247 -10.50 -32.94 -9.02
N TRP A 248 -11.78 -32.73 -9.39
CA TRP A 248 -12.19 -32.43 -10.75
C TRP A 248 -11.99 -30.95 -11.15
N ALA A 249 -11.71 -30.05 -10.20
CA ALA A 249 -11.50 -28.64 -10.50
C ALA A 249 -10.01 -28.39 -10.81
N THR A 250 -9.73 -27.96 -12.02
CA THR A 250 -8.36 -27.88 -12.56
C THR A 250 -7.93 -26.44 -12.90
N VAL A 251 -6.66 -26.28 -13.27
CA VAL A 251 -6.12 -25.00 -13.78
C VAL A 251 -6.76 -24.64 -15.13
N ASP A 252 -7.08 -25.63 -15.96
CA ASP A 252 -7.72 -25.42 -17.27
C ASP A 252 -9.13 -24.86 -17.11
N ASP A 253 -9.90 -25.35 -16.14
CA ASP A 253 -11.23 -24.82 -15.83
C ASP A 253 -11.15 -23.36 -15.37
N LEU A 254 -10.17 -23.04 -14.53
CA LEU A 254 -9.92 -21.67 -14.10
C LEU A 254 -9.55 -20.76 -15.27
N THR A 255 -8.67 -21.24 -16.15
CA THR A 255 -8.19 -20.51 -17.32
C THR A 255 -9.34 -20.26 -18.31
N HIS A 256 -10.13 -21.29 -18.61
CA HIS A 256 -11.32 -21.19 -19.46
C HIS A 256 -12.33 -20.16 -18.90
N ALA A 257 -12.60 -20.23 -17.59
CA ALA A 257 -13.53 -19.31 -16.96
C ALA A 257 -13.02 -17.86 -16.94
N ILE A 258 -11.70 -17.63 -16.80
CA ILE A 258 -11.10 -16.30 -16.92
C ILE A 258 -11.27 -15.75 -18.35
N HIS A 259 -10.96 -16.53 -19.38
CA HIS A 259 -11.14 -16.13 -20.77
C HIS A 259 -12.60 -15.84 -21.12
N THR A 260 -13.55 -16.50 -20.47
CA THR A 260 -14.98 -16.22 -20.60
C THR A 260 -15.41 -14.96 -19.83
N ALA A 261 -14.88 -14.75 -18.63
CA ALA A 261 -15.30 -13.68 -17.74
C ALA A 261 -14.76 -12.30 -18.13
N VAL A 262 -13.54 -12.22 -18.66
CA VAL A 262 -12.88 -10.94 -19.00
C VAL A 262 -13.67 -10.16 -20.05
N PRO A 263 -14.04 -10.70 -21.22
CA PRO A 263 -14.79 -9.97 -22.25
C PRO A 263 -16.19 -9.55 -21.81
N ARG A 264 -16.82 -10.33 -20.92
CA ARG A 264 -18.17 -10.04 -20.37
C ARG A 264 -18.16 -8.99 -19.26
N THR A 265 -16.99 -8.52 -18.84
CA THR A 265 -16.86 -7.59 -17.73
C THR A 265 -16.76 -6.16 -18.25
N ALA A 266 -17.88 -5.44 -18.16
CA ALA A 266 -17.98 -4.03 -18.50
C ALA A 266 -18.78 -3.26 -17.43
N LEU A 267 -18.58 -1.95 -17.38
CA LEU A 267 -19.41 -0.99 -16.65
C LEU A 267 -19.74 0.18 -17.59
N THR A 268 -21.00 0.60 -17.61
CA THR A 268 -21.41 1.83 -18.30
C THR A 268 -21.36 2.99 -17.31
N VAL A 269 -20.72 4.08 -17.73
CA VAL A 269 -20.65 5.34 -16.99
C VAL A 269 -21.25 6.42 -17.88
N SER A 270 -22.43 6.91 -17.51
CA SER A 270 -23.15 7.95 -18.23
C SER A 270 -22.92 9.32 -17.59
N SER A 271 -22.78 10.35 -18.42
CA SER A 271 -22.72 11.75 -17.99
C SER A 271 -23.28 12.62 -19.11
N ASP A 272 -24.11 13.59 -18.73
CA ASP A 272 -24.66 14.57 -19.67
C ASP A 272 -23.57 15.51 -20.22
N THR A 273 -22.46 15.67 -19.48
CA THR A 273 -21.35 16.55 -19.84
C THR A 273 -20.32 15.88 -20.74
N VAL A 274 -19.97 14.62 -20.44
CA VAL A 274 -18.86 13.92 -21.14
C VAL A 274 -19.32 12.71 -21.96
N GLY A 275 -20.63 12.47 -22.05
CA GLY A 275 -21.24 11.35 -22.75
C GLY A 275 -21.09 10.02 -22.03
N ASP A 276 -21.47 8.94 -22.71
CA ASP A 276 -21.37 7.57 -22.21
C ASP A 276 -19.97 7.00 -22.41
N HIS A 277 -19.43 6.38 -21.35
CA HIS A 277 -18.15 5.69 -21.37
C HIS A 277 -18.32 4.24 -20.92
N GLU A 278 -17.89 3.31 -21.77
CA GLU A 278 -17.79 1.91 -21.40
C GLU A 278 -16.42 1.59 -20.80
N ILE A 279 -16.40 1.11 -19.56
CA ILE A 279 -15.21 0.71 -18.83
C ILE A 279 -15.07 -0.81 -18.94
N ARG A 280 -14.06 -1.28 -19.69
CA ARG A 280 -13.77 -2.71 -19.94
C ARG A 280 -12.28 -3.00 -19.96
N TRP A 281 -11.89 -4.25 -19.72
CA TRP A 281 -10.49 -4.67 -19.81
C TRP A 281 -9.91 -4.46 -21.22
N GLY A 282 -8.61 -4.17 -21.28
CA GLY A 282 -7.87 -4.14 -22.53
C GLY A 282 -7.71 -5.52 -23.16
N SER A 283 -7.27 -5.56 -24.41
CA SER A 283 -7.03 -6.80 -25.17
C SER A 283 -5.84 -7.62 -24.66
N MET A 284 -4.94 -7.00 -23.90
CA MET A 284 -3.78 -7.68 -23.32
C MET A 284 -4.19 -8.36 -22.01
N LEU A 285 -4.44 -9.65 -22.11
CA LEU A 285 -4.72 -10.60 -21.03
C LEU A 285 -3.58 -11.63 -21.01
N ASP A 286 -2.95 -11.80 -19.86
CA ASP A 286 -1.93 -12.84 -19.64
C ASP A 286 -2.38 -13.73 -18.49
N VAL A 287 -2.42 -15.04 -18.73
CA VAL A 287 -2.83 -16.06 -17.75
C VAL A 287 -1.76 -17.14 -17.78
N ARG A 288 -1.04 -17.31 -16.68
CA ARG A 288 0.04 -18.29 -16.55
C ARG A 288 -0.19 -19.16 -15.34
N GLU A 289 -0.09 -20.47 -15.51
CA GLU A 289 -0.09 -21.38 -14.36
C GLU A 289 1.09 -21.10 -13.43
N ILE A 290 0.89 -21.29 -12.13
CA ILE A 290 1.98 -21.28 -11.15
C ILE A 290 2.18 -22.72 -10.67
N THR A 291 3.28 -23.34 -11.10
CA THR A 291 3.59 -24.74 -10.77
C THR A 291 4.25 -24.87 -9.39
N ALA A 292 3.91 -25.94 -8.67
CA ALA A 292 4.35 -26.17 -7.28
C ALA A 292 5.72 -26.86 -7.16
N LEU A 293 6.19 -27.49 -8.23
CA LEU A 293 7.45 -28.23 -8.31
C LEU A 293 8.35 -27.49 -9.30
N GLY A 294 9.60 -27.24 -8.90
CA GLY A 294 10.57 -26.47 -9.67
C GLY A 294 10.70 -26.97 -11.11
N ASP A 295 11.03 -26.01 -11.99
CA ASP A 295 11.42 -26.11 -13.42
C ASP A 295 10.55 -25.24 -14.36
N GLY A 296 9.46 -24.63 -13.86
CA GLY A 296 8.69 -23.61 -14.58
C GLY A 296 9.24 -22.18 -14.46
N GLU A 297 8.92 -21.29 -15.41
CA GLU A 297 9.36 -19.87 -15.42
C GLU A 297 8.93 -19.06 -14.17
N LEU A 298 7.94 -19.52 -13.39
CA LEU A 298 7.34 -18.80 -12.25
C LEU A 298 7.26 -19.67 -10.98
N THR A 299 8.23 -19.52 -10.07
CA THR A 299 8.19 -20.16 -8.74
C THR A 299 7.32 -19.38 -7.75
N ASP A 300 6.78 -20.05 -6.73
CA ASP A 300 5.97 -19.40 -5.69
C ASP A 300 6.68 -18.24 -4.99
N ALA A 301 7.99 -18.39 -4.73
CA ALA A 301 8.81 -17.36 -4.11
C ALA A 301 9.02 -16.16 -5.04
N ALA A 302 9.22 -16.40 -6.34
CA ALA A 302 9.31 -15.35 -7.35
C ALA A 302 7.99 -14.59 -7.48
N VAL A 303 6.85 -15.28 -7.49
CA VAL A 303 5.53 -14.65 -7.52
C VAL A 303 5.27 -13.82 -6.25
N ALA A 304 5.56 -14.36 -5.07
CA ALA A 304 5.39 -13.62 -3.82
C ALA A 304 6.30 -12.38 -3.76
N GLY A 305 7.56 -12.51 -4.20
CA GLY A 305 8.52 -11.40 -4.31
C GLY A 305 8.05 -10.34 -5.30
N TYR A 306 7.56 -10.77 -6.46
CA TYR A 306 6.96 -9.91 -7.48
C TYR A 306 5.77 -9.14 -6.89
N VAL A 307 4.76 -9.81 -6.33
CA VAL A 307 3.58 -9.13 -5.77
C VAL A 307 3.95 -8.18 -4.62
N ALA A 308 4.88 -8.56 -3.74
CA ALA A 308 5.35 -7.71 -2.66
C ALA A 308 6.08 -6.44 -3.15
N LYS A 309 6.84 -6.55 -4.24
CA LYS A 309 7.51 -5.41 -4.90
C LYS A 309 6.51 -4.33 -5.32
N TYR A 310 5.34 -4.72 -5.84
CA TYR A 310 4.32 -3.75 -6.29
C TYR A 310 3.40 -3.25 -5.18
N ALA A 311 3.35 -3.92 -4.03
CA ALA A 311 2.51 -3.49 -2.91
C ALA A 311 2.92 -2.12 -2.32
N THR A 312 4.21 -1.77 -2.41
CA THR A 312 4.76 -0.47 -1.98
C THR A 312 4.80 0.58 -3.07
N LYS A 313 4.63 0.17 -4.33
CA LYS A 313 4.51 1.09 -5.45
C LYS A 313 3.24 1.93 -5.35
N SER A 314 3.29 3.11 -5.95
CA SER A 314 2.21 4.08 -5.90
C SER A 314 2.22 4.94 -7.16
N ALA A 315 1.23 5.82 -7.30
CA ALA A 315 1.04 6.58 -8.52
C ALA A 315 2.29 7.39 -8.90
N GLU A 316 3.08 7.87 -7.93
CA GLU A 316 4.31 8.65 -8.16
C GLU A 316 5.36 7.92 -9.01
N ASP A 317 5.34 6.58 -9.08
CA ASP A 317 6.22 5.81 -9.96
C ASP A 317 5.92 6.07 -11.47
N SER A 318 4.75 6.63 -11.77
CA SER A 318 4.35 7.15 -13.08
C SER A 318 4.57 8.65 -13.27
N GLY A 319 5.28 9.31 -12.33
CA GLY A 319 5.69 10.72 -12.46
C GLY A 319 4.68 11.75 -11.93
N THR A 320 3.67 11.32 -11.16
CA THR A 320 2.77 12.22 -10.41
C THR A 320 3.34 12.53 -9.02
N VAL A 321 2.64 13.39 -8.27
CA VAL A 321 2.99 13.74 -6.90
C VAL A 321 2.48 12.72 -5.89
N ASP A 322 3.17 12.60 -4.76
CA ASP A 322 2.87 11.68 -3.67
C ASP A 322 2.04 12.33 -2.53
N ARG A 323 1.47 13.53 -2.75
CA ARG A 323 0.63 14.28 -1.79
C ARG A 323 -0.76 14.51 -2.35
N SER A 324 -1.73 14.67 -1.45
CA SER A 324 -3.03 15.22 -1.83
C SER A 324 -2.86 16.64 -2.37
N LEU A 325 -3.61 16.95 -3.43
CA LEU A 325 -3.63 18.26 -4.08
C LEU A 325 -4.81 19.12 -3.62
N VAL A 326 -5.71 18.58 -2.77
CA VAL A 326 -6.88 19.33 -2.30
C VAL A 326 -6.50 20.30 -1.19
N CYS A 327 -7.11 21.48 -1.21
CA CYS A 327 -7.01 22.47 -0.15
C CYS A 327 -7.39 21.82 1.19
N ARG A 328 -6.51 21.94 2.18
CA ARG A 328 -6.70 21.32 3.50
C ARG A 328 -7.88 21.94 4.25
N THR A 329 -8.00 23.26 4.17
CA THR A 329 -8.98 24.08 4.89
C THR A 329 -10.41 23.74 4.51
N CYS A 330 -10.73 23.71 3.21
CA CYS A 330 -12.06 23.27 2.76
C CYS A 330 -12.15 21.76 2.49
N SER A 331 -11.07 21.00 2.67
CA SER A 331 -10.99 19.57 2.31
C SER A 331 -11.44 19.27 0.87
N GLY A 332 -11.13 20.18 -0.06
CA GLY A 332 -11.50 20.08 -1.47
C GLY A 332 -12.95 20.44 -1.82
N ARG A 333 -13.73 20.98 -0.87
CA ARG A 333 -15.11 21.45 -1.14
C ARG A 333 -15.15 22.79 -1.88
N GLY A 334 -14.09 23.59 -1.80
CA GLY A 334 -14.04 24.94 -2.37
C GLY A 334 -14.78 25.97 -1.53
N THR A 335 -15.63 25.51 -0.62
CA THR A 335 -16.40 26.34 0.31
C THR A 335 -16.15 25.94 1.76
N VAL A 336 -16.32 26.91 2.65
CA VAL A 336 -16.33 26.74 4.11
C VAL A 336 -17.67 27.25 4.66
N GLY A 337 -17.96 26.97 5.93
CA GLY A 337 -19.23 27.34 6.55
C GLY A 337 -20.31 26.24 6.48
N GLY A 338 -21.37 26.44 7.27
CA GLY A 338 -22.47 25.50 7.46
C GLY A 338 -23.62 25.70 6.47
N ARG A 339 -24.72 26.33 6.91
CA ARG A 339 -25.90 26.58 6.06
C ARG A 339 -25.63 27.61 4.96
N VAL A 340 -24.82 28.63 5.25
CA VAL A 340 -24.30 29.58 4.24
C VAL A 340 -22.90 29.12 3.89
N LYS A 341 -22.66 28.93 2.58
CA LYS A 341 -21.38 28.48 2.05
C LYS A 341 -20.62 29.68 1.50
N ASP A 342 -19.53 30.04 2.16
CA ASP A 342 -18.60 31.05 1.67
C ASP A 342 -17.49 30.38 0.86
N LEU A 343 -16.89 31.11 -0.08
CA LEU A 343 -15.67 30.66 -0.75
C LEU A 343 -14.58 30.43 0.29
N CYS A 344 -13.82 29.35 0.11
CA CYS A 344 -12.72 29.05 1.01
C CYS A 344 -11.65 30.15 0.92
N PRO A 345 -11.25 30.79 2.03
CA PRO A 345 -10.30 31.91 1.98
C PRO A 345 -8.91 31.49 1.47
N ASP A 346 -8.49 30.27 1.77
CA ASP A 346 -7.15 29.79 1.40
C ASP A 346 -7.00 29.40 -0.07
N CYS A 347 -8.11 29.03 -0.73
CA CYS A 347 -8.06 28.54 -2.11
C CYS A 347 -9.02 29.27 -3.05
N GLU A 348 -9.77 30.26 -2.54
CA GLU A 348 -10.71 31.09 -3.30
C GLU A 348 -11.68 30.26 -4.17
N GLY A 349 -12.16 29.13 -3.66
CA GLY A 349 -13.06 28.25 -4.41
C GLY A 349 -12.41 27.25 -5.36
N THR A 350 -11.10 27.36 -5.64
CA THR A 350 -10.40 26.47 -6.60
C THR A 350 -10.34 25.01 -6.16
N ARG A 351 -10.53 24.75 -4.86
CA ARG A 351 -10.38 23.45 -4.19
C ARG A 351 -8.93 22.95 -4.10
N GLN A 352 -7.97 23.70 -4.63
CA GLN A 352 -6.56 23.29 -4.79
C GLN A 352 -5.72 23.76 -3.59
N ALA A 353 -4.75 22.95 -3.17
CA ALA A 353 -3.74 23.35 -2.19
C ALA A 353 -2.61 24.18 -2.80
N GLU A 354 -2.38 24.02 -4.10
CA GLU A 354 -1.38 24.74 -4.89
C GLU A 354 -1.85 24.75 -6.35
N PRO A 355 -1.47 25.76 -7.16
CA PRO A 355 -1.88 25.81 -8.56
C PRO A 355 -1.38 24.60 -9.37
N LEU A 356 -2.29 23.91 -10.07
CA LEU A 356 -1.91 22.72 -10.87
C LEU A 356 -0.85 22.98 -11.95
N ARG A 357 -0.67 24.24 -12.38
CA ARG A 357 0.35 24.67 -13.36
C ARG A 357 1.77 24.69 -12.80
N GLU A 358 1.92 24.78 -11.48
CA GLU A 358 3.22 24.86 -10.78
C GLU A 358 3.74 23.49 -10.33
N LEU A 359 2.93 22.42 -10.46
CA LEU A 359 3.35 21.07 -10.11
C LEU A 359 4.59 20.64 -10.92
N PRO A 360 5.62 20.05 -10.31
CA PRO A 360 6.81 19.56 -11.01
C PRO A 360 6.56 18.18 -11.64
N VAL A 361 5.62 18.11 -12.59
CA VAL A 361 5.20 16.87 -13.26
C VAL A 361 5.17 17.03 -14.78
N HIS A 362 5.35 15.91 -15.49
CA HIS A 362 5.31 15.90 -16.95
C HIS A 362 3.94 16.36 -17.50
N ARG A 363 3.91 16.93 -18.70
CA ARG A 363 2.70 17.52 -19.31
C ARG A 363 1.53 16.53 -19.37
N HIS A 364 1.79 15.27 -19.72
CA HIS A 364 0.77 14.23 -19.77
C HIS A 364 0.11 13.98 -18.41
N VAL A 365 0.92 13.82 -17.36
CA VAL A 365 0.47 13.61 -15.98
C VAL A 365 -0.33 14.82 -15.49
N ARG A 366 0.16 16.04 -15.76
CA ARG A 366 -0.57 17.28 -15.44
C ARG A 366 -1.95 17.31 -16.10
N GLN A 367 -2.05 16.87 -17.36
CA GLN A 367 -3.32 16.82 -18.08
C GLN A 367 -4.28 15.79 -17.47
N MET A 368 -3.80 14.62 -17.04
CA MET A 368 -4.61 13.65 -16.28
C MET A 368 -5.10 14.23 -14.95
N ILE A 369 -4.24 14.92 -14.20
CA ILE A 369 -4.60 15.60 -12.94
C ILE A 369 -5.69 16.65 -13.18
N ARG A 370 -5.54 17.49 -14.22
CA ARG A 370 -6.55 18.48 -14.61
C ARG A 370 -7.87 17.82 -14.96
N THR A 371 -7.83 16.78 -15.79
CA THR A 371 -9.03 16.02 -16.18
C THR A 371 -9.73 15.41 -14.97
N ALA A 372 -9.00 14.86 -14.00
CA ALA A 372 -9.59 14.39 -12.74
C ALA A 372 -10.20 15.52 -11.90
N TRP A 373 -9.65 16.74 -12.00
CA TRP A 373 -10.22 17.92 -11.34
C TRP A 373 -11.51 18.39 -12.00
N ASP A 374 -11.52 18.44 -13.33
CA ASP A 374 -12.67 18.86 -14.14
C ASP A 374 -13.83 17.90 -13.93
N LEU A 375 -13.58 16.59 -14.09
CA LEU A 375 -14.56 15.54 -13.80
C LEU A 375 -15.00 15.55 -12.33
N GLY A 376 -14.10 15.85 -11.39
CA GLY A 376 -14.45 15.99 -9.99
C GLY A 376 -15.28 17.23 -9.64
N GLY A 377 -15.46 18.16 -10.58
CA GLY A 377 -16.41 19.27 -10.49
C GLY A 377 -17.83 18.91 -10.91
N LEU A 378 -18.03 17.78 -11.60
CA LEU A 378 -19.32 17.37 -12.11
C LEU A 378 -20.16 16.70 -11.00
N PRO A 379 -21.40 17.15 -10.74
CA PRO A 379 -22.26 16.57 -9.72
C PRO A 379 -22.48 15.06 -9.87
N GLU A 380 -22.60 14.56 -11.11
CA GLU A 380 -22.78 13.13 -11.41
C GLU A 380 -21.59 12.26 -10.99
N PHE A 381 -20.40 12.85 -10.77
CA PHE A 381 -19.19 12.17 -10.33
C PHE A 381 -18.78 12.51 -8.89
N ALA A 382 -19.66 13.14 -8.10
CA ALA A 382 -19.37 13.53 -6.72
C ALA A 382 -18.89 12.35 -5.84
N ASP A 383 -19.49 11.17 -6.01
CA ASP A 383 -19.15 9.96 -5.25
C ASP A 383 -17.76 9.40 -5.57
N LEU A 384 -17.23 9.69 -6.76
CA LEU A 384 -15.89 9.27 -7.17
C LEU A 384 -14.81 10.06 -6.43
N LYS A 385 -15.14 11.27 -5.95
CA LYS A 385 -14.23 12.18 -5.22
C LYS A 385 -12.94 12.44 -6.00
N LEU A 386 -13.04 12.68 -7.31
CA LEU A 386 -11.88 12.71 -8.21
C LEU A 386 -10.86 13.80 -7.85
N CYS A 387 -11.27 14.97 -7.34
CA CYS A 387 -10.32 15.98 -6.84
C CYS A 387 -9.43 15.44 -5.71
N LYS A 388 -10.01 14.64 -4.79
CA LYS A 388 -9.25 13.97 -3.70
C LYS A 388 -8.21 13.01 -4.27
N TRP A 389 -8.55 12.32 -5.35
CA TRP A 389 -7.72 11.29 -5.98
C TRP A 389 -6.96 11.78 -7.22
N ALA A 390 -6.94 13.09 -7.49
CA ALA A 390 -6.30 13.64 -8.69
C ALA A 390 -4.79 13.38 -8.69
N HIS A 391 -4.14 13.45 -7.53
CA HIS A 391 -2.73 13.05 -7.35
C HIS A 391 -2.47 11.57 -7.67
N MET A 392 -3.50 10.73 -7.61
CA MET A 392 -3.49 9.33 -8.04
C MET A 392 -4.19 9.15 -9.40
N LEU A 393 -4.23 10.17 -10.25
CA LEU A 393 -4.76 10.11 -11.61
C LEU A 393 -6.18 9.51 -11.70
N GLY A 394 -6.99 9.73 -10.65
CA GLY A 394 -8.37 9.23 -10.52
C GLY A 394 -8.50 7.86 -9.83
N PHE A 395 -7.42 7.10 -9.64
CA PHE A 395 -7.50 5.80 -8.95
C PHE A 395 -7.84 5.99 -7.48
N ARG A 396 -8.91 5.31 -7.04
CA ARG A 396 -9.42 5.39 -5.66
C ARG A 396 -9.40 4.06 -4.92
N GLY A 397 -8.76 3.04 -5.52
CA GLY A 397 -8.72 1.68 -4.99
C GLY A 397 -7.54 1.43 -4.04
N HIS A 398 -7.57 0.28 -3.39
CA HIS A 398 -6.42 -0.25 -2.67
C HIS A 398 -5.41 -0.87 -3.64
N PHE A 399 -4.12 -0.60 -3.44
CA PHE A 399 -3.03 -1.15 -4.27
C PHE A 399 -2.74 -2.62 -4.02
N SER A 400 -3.13 -3.16 -2.87
CA SER A 400 -3.01 -4.59 -2.58
C SER A 400 -4.25 -5.03 -1.82
N THR A 401 -4.88 -6.11 -2.27
CA THR A 401 -6.04 -6.71 -1.61
C THR A 401 -6.02 -8.22 -1.81
N LYS A 402 -6.55 -8.97 -0.84
CA LYS A 402 -6.79 -10.41 -0.98
C LYS A 402 -8.22 -10.77 -0.59
N SER A 403 -8.72 -11.90 -1.08
CA SER A 403 -9.93 -12.51 -0.56
C SER A 403 -9.71 -12.94 0.90
N ARG A 404 -10.79 -12.95 1.70
CA ARG A 404 -10.70 -13.24 3.15
C ARG A 404 -9.99 -14.57 3.43
N ALA A 405 -10.34 -15.61 2.67
CA ALA A 405 -9.84 -16.97 2.84
C ALA A 405 -8.60 -17.30 1.96
N TYR A 406 -7.87 -16.30 1.45
CA TYR A 406 -6.68 -16.56 0.64
C TYR A 406 -5.48 -17.07 1.44
N SER A 407 -5.26 -16.51 2.65
CA SER A 407 -4.12 -16.79 3.55
C SER A 407 -4.32 -16.10 4.90
N THR A 408 -3.28 -16.09 5.76
CA THR A 408 -3.14 -15.31 7.00
C THR A 408 -3.53 -13.82 6.89
N THR A 409 -3.54 -13.08 8.00
CA THR A 409 -3.93 -11.66 8.02
C THR A 409 -2.81 -10.73 8.48
N LEU A 410 -2.87 -9.45 8.07
CA LEU A 410 -1.98 -8.41 8.61
C LEU A 410 -2.11 -8.27 10.13
N GLY A 411 -3.31 -8.53 10.67
CA GLY A 411 -3.55 -8.57 12.12
C GLY A 411 -2.73 -9.67 12.78
N ALA A 412 -2.88 -10.91 12.31
CA ALA A 412 -2.11 -12.06 12.82
C ALA A 412 -0.59 -11.84 12.73
N LEU A 413 -0.07 -11.31 11.63
CA LEU A 413 1.36 -10.98 11.50
C LEU A 413 1.82 -9.91 12.50
N ARG A 414 0.97 -8.92 12.81
CA ARG A 414 1.24 -7.90 13.82
C ARG A 414 1.17 -8.47 15.23
N ASP A 415 0.23 -9.38 15.49
CA ASP A 415 0.05 -9.99 16.81
C ASP A 415 1.17 -10.97 17.14
N VAL A 416 1.69 -11.72 16.17
CA VAL A 416 2.93 -12.51 16.35
C VAL A 416 4.10 -11.62 16.77
N ARG A 417 4.26 -10.46 16.14
CA ARG A 417 5.30 -9.49 16.55
C ARG A 417 5.02 -8.89 17.93
N ARG A 418 3.75 -8.64 18.27
CA ARG A 418 3.34 -8.15 19.59
C ARG A 418 3.68 -9.16 20.67
N ALA A 419 3.30 -10.43 20.48
CA ALA A 419 3.58 -11.54 21.39
C ALA A 419 5.10 -11.70 21.60
N TRP A 420 5.90 -11.67 20.53
CA TRP A 420 7.35 -11.70 20.64
C TRP A 420 7.91 -10.54 21.47
N ARG A 421 7.41 -9.32 21.28
CA ARG A 421 7.83 -8.15 22.09
C ARG A 421 7.41 -8.28 23.55
N LEU A 422 6.21 -8.80 23.82
CA LEU A 422 5.71 -9.05 25.17
C LEU A 422 6.58 -10.09 25.88
N ALA A 423 6.88 -11.21 25.23
CA ALA A 423 7.76 -12.25 25.76
C ALA A 423 9.17 -11.70 26.10
N GLN A 424 9.72 -10.84 25.24
CA GLN A 424 11.01 -10.18 25.51
C GLN A 424 10.92 -9.24 26.72
N ALA A 425 9.82 -8.49 26.86
CA ALA A 425 9.59 -7.62 28.02
C ALA A 425 9.41 -8.42 29.31
N ASP A 426 8.70 -9.54 29.26
CA ASP A 426 8.51 -10.45 30.41
C ASP A 426 9.82 -11.12 30.81
N ALA A 427 10.65 -11.54 29.85
CA ALA A 427 11.99 -12.06 30.13
C ALA A 427 12.89 -11.01 30.78
N ALA A 428 12.83 -9.75 30.34
CA ALA A 428 13.57 -8.65 30.96
C ALA A 428 13.06 -8.35 32.39
N ARG A 429 11.74 -8.38 32.59
CA ARG A 429 11.09 -8.19 33.89
C ARG A 429 11.48 -9.29 34.88
N ALA A 430 11.50 -10.55 34.44
CA ALA A 430 11.94 -11.68 35.24
C ALA A 430 13.41 -11.54 35.69
N ARG A 431 14.31 -11.09 34.80
CA ARG A 431 15.71 -10.79 35.16
C ARG A 431 15.83 -9.67 36.21
N ALA A 432 14.89 -8.73 36.22
CA ALA A 432 14.81 -7.66 37.21
C ALA A 432 14.14 -8.09 38.53
N GLY A 433 13.87 -9.38 38.73
CA GLY A 433 13.29 -9.91 39.98
C GLY A 433 11.78 -9.73 40.11
N HIS A 434 11.09 -9.35 39.04
CA HIS A 434 9.64 -9.19 39.03
C HIS A 434 8.99 -10.40 38.31
N PRO A 435 8.30 -11.31 39.02
CA PRO A 435 7.70 -12.50 38.41
C PRO A 435 6.57 -12.13 37.44
N ALA A 436 6.36 -12.97 36.43
CA ALA A 436 5.24 -12.85 35.52
C ALA A 436 3.92 -13.23 36.24
N PRO A 437 2.77 -12.63 35.88
CA PRO A 437 1.47 -13.06 36.38
C PRO A 437 1.24 -14.55 36.07
N GLY A 438 0.62 -15.28 36.99
CA GLY A 438 0.30 -16.69 36.78
C GLY A 438 -0.67 -16.93 35.61
N PRO A 439 -0.71 -18.13 35.02
CA PRO A 439 -1.45 -18.43 33.78
C PRO A 439 -2.97 -18.25 33.87
N HIS A 440 -3.53 -18.22 35.07
CA HIS A 440 -4.97 -18.01 35.32
C HIS A 440 -5.31 -16.59 35.81
N THR A 441 -4.35 -15.66 35.75
CA THR A 441 -4.57 -14.28 36.19
C THR A 441 -5.37 -13.51 35.15
N VAL A 442 -6.55 -13.04 35.53
CA VAL A 442 -7.34 -12.13 34.69
C VAL A 442 -6.74 -10.73 34.78
N LEU A 443 -6.38 -10.15 33.64
CA LEU A 443 -5.82 -8.79 33.55
C LEU A 443 -6.87 -7.85 32.96
N VAL A 444 -7.13 -6.73 33.63
CA VAL A 444 -7.94 -5.62 33.11
C VAL A 444 -6.99 -4.53 32.63
N THR A 445 -7.07 -4.17 31.35
CA THR A 445 -6.31 -3.05 30.77
C THR A 445 -7.24 -1.89 30.48
N GLU A 446 -6.96 -0.77 31.11
CA GLU A 446 -7.54 0.54 30.83
C GLU A 446 -6.55 1.35 29.98
N SER A 447 -7.04 2.04 28.94
CA SER A 447 -6.17 2.82 28.06
C SER A 447 -6.90 4.03 27.49
N SER A 448 -6.22 5.18 27.51
CA SER A 448 -6.67 6.42 26.87
C SER A 448 -5.52 6.99 26.05
N TRP A 449 -5.75 7.21 24.76
CA TRP A 449 -4.74 7.70 23.82
C TRP A 449 -5.33 8.76 22.90
N ALA A 450 -4.65 9.89 22.79
CA ALA A 450 -5.00 10.98 21.89
C ALA A 450 -3.88 11.25 20.88
N TYR A 451 -4.27 11.57 19.64
CA TYR A 451 -3.34 12.07 18.63
C TYR A 451 -2.87 13.47 19.02
N LEU A 452 -1.55 13.67 19.08
CA LEU A 452 -0.96 14.98 19.30
C LEU A 452 -0.52 15.63 17.98
N ALA A 453 0.30 14.94 17.19
CA ALA A 453 0.96 15.49 16.02
C ALA A 453 1.60 14.41 15.13
N SER A 454 2.20 14.82 14.01
CA SER A 454 3.03 13.94 13.16
C SER A 454 4.35 14.59 12.81
N GLY A 455 5.44 13.82 12.89
CA GLY A 455 6.81 14.28 12.70
C GLY A 455 7.62 14.27 14.00
N TYR A 456 8.91 14.50 13.83
CA TYR A 456 9.87 14.70 14.91
C TYR A 456 9.93 16.17 15.33
N ARG A 457 10.41 16.42 16.54
CA ARG A 457 10.98 17.74 16.87
C ARG A 457 12.27 17.97 16.03
N PRO A 458 12.69 19.22 15.80
CA PRO A 458 13.90 19.50 15.03
C PRO A 458 15.16 18.74 15.50
N GLY A 459 15.39 18.61 16.81
CA GLY A 459 16.53 17.88 17.37
C GLY A 459 16.39 16.36 17.29
N GLU A 460 15.18 15.83 17.50
CA GLU A 460 14.90 14.40 17.27
C GLU A 460 15.08 13.98 15.82
N GLU A 461 14.83 14.89 14.86
CA GLU A 461 15.08 14.64 13.45
C GLU A 461 16.56 14.36 13.18
N LEU A 462 17.48 15.00 13.91
CA LEU A 462 18.92 14.71 13.82
C LEU A 462 19.24 13.29 14.32
N LEU A 463 18.65 12.87 15.45
CA LEU A 463 18.77 11.50 15.97
C LEU A 463 18.18 10.47 15.00
N ALA A 464 17.03 10.79 14.39
CA ALA A 464 16.37 9.95 13.41
C ALA A 464 17.19 9.85 12.11
N ALA A 465 17.85 10.94 11.69
CA ALA A 465 18.76 10.97 10.56
C ALA A 465 19.95 10.05 10.76
N GLN A 466 20.59 10.09 11.94
CA GLN A 466 21.66 9.14 12.29
C GLN A 466 21.16 7.69 12.25
N THR A 467 20.00 7.41 12.89
CA THR A 467 19.40 6.07 12.86
C THR A 467 19.17 5.57 11.43
N ARG A 468 18.69 6.44 10.52
CA ARG A 468 18.49 6.10 9.10
C ARG A 468 19.81 5.86 8.39
N HIS A 469 20.84 6.65 8.69
CA HIS A 469 22.18 6.48 8.16
C HIS A 469 22.74 5.11 8.54
N ASP A 470 22.76 4.77 9.83
CA ASP A 470 23.30 3.49 10.34
C ASP A 470 22.58 2.29 9.72
N ILE A 471 21.25 2.35 9.64
CA ILE A 471 20.44 1.30 8.99
C ILE A 471 20.81 1.16 7.50
N ASN A 472 21.09 2.26 6.81
CA ASN A 472 21.47 2.21 5.40
C ASN A 472 22.89 1.68 5.21
N GLN A 473 23.84 2.01 6.10
CA GLN A 473 25.20 1.45 6.08
C GLN A 473 25.18 -0.07 6.25
N ILE A 474 24.54 -0.57 7.32
CA ILE A 474 24.39 -2.01 7.57
C ILE A 474 23.79 -2.75 6.37
N ARG A 475 22.92 -2.08 5.60
CA ARG A 475 22.36 -2.66 4.38
C ARG A 475 23.32 -2.65 3.21
N ALA A 476 24.01 -1.54 2.99
CA ALA A 476 25.02 -1.45 1.96
C ALA A 476 26.11 -2.53 2.19
N ASP A 477 26.53 -2.72 3.44
CA ASP A 477 27.45 -3.78 3.85
C ASP A 477 26.91 -5.17 3.50
N LYS A 478 25.66 -5.46 3.88
CA LYS A 478 25.02 -6.75 3.56
C LYS A 478 24.86 -7.00 2.07
N GLU A 479 24.63 -5.95 1.29
CA GLU A 479 24.49 -6.09 -0.16
C GLU A 479 25.85 -6.31 -0.82
N ARG A 480 26.88 -5.56 -0.41
CA ARG A 480 28.27 -5.79 -0.80
C ARG A 480 28.72 -7.21 -0.48
N ALA A 481 28.43 -7.70 0.72
CA ALA A 481 28.78 -9.06 1.14
C ALA A 481 28.16 -10.16 0.24
N LYS A 482 26.98 -9.92 -0.33
CA LYS A 482 26.37 -10.86 -1.29
C LYS A 482 27.04 -10.84 -2.66
N THR A 483 27.55 -9.68 -3.10
CA THR A 483 28.14 -9.50 -4.43
C THR A 483 29.64 -9.76 -4.47
N GLU A 484 30.35 -9.49 -3.37
CA GLU A 484 31.82 -9.48 -3.31
C GLU A 484 32.38 -10.59 -2.40
N GLY A 485 31.53 -11.33 -1.69
CA GLY A 485 31.93 -12.24 -0.60
C GLY A 485 32.09 -11.49 0.73
N GLU A 486 32.13 -12.22 1.86
CA GLU A 486 32.40 -11.59 3.16
C GLU A 486 33.79 -10.93 3.14
N VAL A 487 33.88 -9.69 3.63
CA VAL A 487 35.16 -9.02 3.81
C VAL A 487 35.97 -9.86 4.80
N TRP A 488 37.06 -10.46 4.33
CA TRP A 488 38.01 -11.16 5.18
C TRP A 488 38.45 -10.19 6.29
N GLN A 489 38.10 -10.51 7.53
CA GLN A 489 38.52 -9.77 8.72
C GLN A 489 39.95 -10.10 9.10
#